data_AF-A0A7L4Y3D8-F1
#
_entry.id   AF-A0A7L4Y3D8-F1
#
_cell.length_a   1.000
_cell.length_b   1.000
_cell.length_c   1.000
_cell.angle_alpha   90.00
_cell.angle_beta   90.00
_cell.angle_gamma   90.00
#
_symmetry.space_group_name_H-M   'P 1'
#
loop_
_entity.id
_entity.type
_entity.pdbx_description
1 polymer ?
#
loop_
_entity_poly.entity_id
_entity_poly.type
_entity_poly.pdbx_seq_one_letter_code
_entity_poly.pdbx_strand_id
1 'polypeptide(L)'
;MTLIKHLPQDSAVQRELHGEAAEWSITDHLLAATVDHLAVANWMFQCVNSGEDDDPPEPPKPVPRPGSNADADGGGEGEGQERDSAEEGAGEAVSPGALARFFG
;
A
#
# COMPACT_ATOMS: atom_id res chain seq x y z
N MET A 1 26.92 -10.79 23.40
CA MET A 1 25.58 -10.33 22.96
C MET A 1 25.46 -10.61 21.46
N THR A 2 25.37 -11.89 21.10
CA THR A 2 25.56 -12.38 19.72
C THR A 2 24.40 -13.24 19.23
N LEU A 3 23.57 -13.79 20.13
CA LEU A 3 22.40 -14.57 19.76
C LEU A 3 21.32 -13.77 19.03
N ILE A 4 21.15 -12.48 19.38
CA ILE A 4 20.13 -11.62 18.76
C ILE A 4 20.49 -11.27 17.31
N LYS A 5 21.79 -11.10 16.99
CA LYS A 5 22.25 -10.74 15.64
C LYS A 5 22.15 -11.88 14.61
N HIS A 6 22.13 -13.13 15.06
CA HIS A 6 22.10 -14.30 14.19
C HIS A 6 20.76 -15.04 14.25
N LEU A 7 19.76 -14.43 14.89
CA LEU A 7 18.43 -15.01 14.95
C LEU A 7 17.79 -14.94 13.55
N PRO A 8 17.10 -16.01 13.10
CA PRO A 8 16.36 -15.99 11.84
C PRO A 8 15.41 -14.79 11.76
N GLN A 9 15.31 -14.18 10.57
CA GLN A 9 14.57 -12.94 10.35
C GLN A 9 13.06 -13.10 10.59
N ASP A 10 12.55 -14.33 10.45
CA ASP A 10 11.18 -14.78 10.69
C ASP A 10 10.90 -15.21 12.14
N SER A 11 11.90 -15.17 13.03
CA SER A 11 11.73 -15.60 14.42
C SER A 11 10.73 -14.74 15.18
N ALA A 12 9.99 -15.36 16.10
CA ALA A 12 8.98 -14.67 16.92
C ALA A 12 9.55 -13.45 17.68
N VAL A 13 10.81 -13.53 18.12
CA VAL A 13 11.51 -12.42 18.81
C VAL A 13 11.80 -11.26 17.84
N GLN A 14 12.17 -11.53 16.59
CA GLN A 14 12.37 -10.47 15.59
C GLN A 14 11.04 -9.81 15.21
N ARG A 15 9.95 -10.58 15.09
CA ARG A 15 8.59 -10.05 14.86
C ARG A 15 8.08 -9.19 16.02
N GLU A 16 8.35 -9.59 17.26
CA GLU A 16 8.00 -8.80 18.45
C GLU A 16 8.84 -7.52 18.56
N LEU A 17 10.12 -7.57 18.16
CA LEU A 17 11.04 -6.44 18.26
C LEU A 17 10.90 -5.42 17.12
N HIS A 18 10.60 -5.90 15.90
CA HIS A 18 10.59 -5.08 14.69
C HIS A 18 9.21 -4.97 14.02
N GLY A 19 8.19 -5.67 14.52
CA GLY A 19 6.81 -5.56 14.03
C GLY A 19 6.68 -5.84 12.54
N GLU A 20 5.98 -4.95 11.82
CA GLU A 20 5.82 -4.99 10.36
C GLU A 20 7.17 -5.02 9.61
N ALA A 21 8.19 -4.34 10.16
CA ALA A 21 9.53 -4.30 9.56
C ALA A 21 10.29 -5.65 9.67
N ALA A 22 9.78 -6.59 10.46
CA ALA A 22 10.29 -7.97 10.49
C ALA A 22 9.79 -8.79 9.29
N GLU A 23 8.61 -8.46 8.76
CA GLU A 23 8.01 -9.15 7.63
C GLU A 23 8.44 -8.50 6.31
N TRP A 24 8.32 -7.19 6.19
CA TRP A 24 8.72 -6.43 4.99
C TRP A 24 9.75 -5.36 5.32
N SER A 25 10.80 -5.28 4.52
CA SER A 25 11.71 -4.14 4.54
C SER A 25 11.05 -2.93 3.86
N ILE A 26 11.60 -1.74 4.09
CA ILE A 26 11.19 -0.51 3.37
C ILE A 26 11.29 -0.71 1.85
N THR A 27 12.32 -1.44 1.38
CA THR A 27 12.47 -1.75 -0.04
C THR A 27 11.33 -2.62 -0.54
N ASP A 28 10.83 -3.58 0.25
CA ASP A 28 9.70 -4.43 -0.14
C ASP A 28 8.42 -3.61 -0.27
N HIS A 29 8.15 -2.69 0.68
CA HIS A 29 7.02 -1.77 0.58
C HIS A 29 7.10 -0.88 -0.67
N LEU A 30 8.26 -0.30 -0.95
CA LEU A 30 8.46 0.58 -2.11
C LEU A 30 8.35 -0.19 -3.43
N LEU A 31 8.90 -1.41 -3.48
CA LEU A 31 8.83 -2.26 -4.66
C LEU A 31 7.39 -2.68 -4.93
N ALA A 32 6.65 -3.12 -3.91
CA ALA A 32 5.26 -3.49 -4.06
C ALA A 32 4.41 -2.29 -4.54
N ALA A 33 4.66 -1.08 -4.02
CA ALA A 33 3.97 0.12 -4.50
C ALA A 33 4.30 0.43 -5.98
N THR A 34 5.57 0.23 -6.37
CA THR A 34 6.00 0.40 -7.77
C THR A 34 5.29 -0.60 -8.68
N VAL A 35 5.20 -1.87 -8.28
CA VAL A 35 4.50 -2.93 -9.03
C VAL A 35 3.02 -2.60 -9.19
N ASP A 36 2.35 -2.16 -8.12
CA ASP A 36 0.92 -1.81 -8.16
C ASP A 36 0.66 -0.66 -9.15
N HIS A 37 1.47 0.39 -9.08
CA HIS A 37 1.34 1.53 -10.00
C HIS A 37 1.65 1.16 -11.45
N LEU A 38 2.64 0.29 -11.69
CA LEU A 38 2.94 -0.21 -13.03
C LEU A 38 1.79 -1.07 -13.58
N ALA A 39 1.19 -1.92 -12.74
CA ALA A 39 0.05 -2.74 -13.13
C ALA A 39 -1.14 -1.85 -13.54
N VAL A 40 -1.45 -0.82 -12.75
CA VAL A 40 -2.51 0.16 -13.07
C VAL A 40 -2.20 0.91 -14.36
N ALA A 41 -0.97 1.38 -14.55
CA ALA A 41 -0.58 2.09 -15.77
C ALA A 41 -0.71 1.19 -17.02
N ASN A 42 -0.30 -0.07 -16.92
CA ASN A 42 -0.44 -1.03 -18.00
C ASN A 42 -1.92 -1.37 -18.28
N TRP A 43 -2.75 -1.48 -17.24
CA TRP A 43 -4.19 -1.66 -17.39
C TRP A 43 -4.83 -0.46 -18.11
N MET A 44 -4.53 0.78 -17.69
CA MET A 44 -5.00 1.99 -18.38
C MET A 44 -4.55 2.01 -19.85
N PHE A 45 -3.32 1.60 -20.11
CA PHE A 45 -2.82 1.46 -21.48
C PHE A 45 -3.63 0.44 -22.27
N GLN A 46 -3.92 -0.74 -21.71
CA GLN A 46 -4.75 -1.73 -22.37
C GLN A 46 -6.16 -1.21 -22.64
N CYS A 47 -6.82 -0.56 -21.69
CA CYS A 47 -8.15 0.03 -21.88
C CYS A 47 -8.22 1.05 -23.03
N VAL A 48 -7.14 1.82 -23.24
CA VAL A 48 -7.07 2.81 -24.34
C VAL A 48 -6.77 2.14 -25.69
N ASN A 49 -6.15 0.97 -25.68
CA ASN A 49 -5.73 0.26 -26.88
C ASN A 49 -6.61 -0.96 -27.24
N SER A 50 -7.63 -1.27 -26.44
CA SER A 50 -8.66 -2.26 -26.75
C SER A 50 -9.63 -1.72 -27.81
N GLY A 51 -10.18 -2.62 -28.64
CA GLY A 51 -11.18 -2.28 -29.65
C GLY A 51 -12.49 -1.80 -29.02
N GLU A 52 -13.28 -1.06 -29.78
CA GLU A 52 -14.57 -0.49 -29.31
C GLU A 52 -15.61 -1.57 -28.95
N ASP A 53 -15.49 -2.76 -29.55
CA ASP A 53 -16.35 -3.92 -29.29
C ASP A 53 -15.72 -4.93 -28.31
N ASP A 54 -14.50 -4.68 -27.82
CA ASP A 54 -13.83 -5.58 -26.88
C ASP A 54 -14.28 -5.32 -25.44
N ASP A 55 -14.42 -6.39 -24.66
CA ASP A 55 -14.69 -6.26 -23.23
C ASP A 55 -13.50 -5.56 -22.51
N PRO A 56 -13.76 -4.56 -21.65
CA PRO A 56 -12.70 -3.90 -20.90
C PRO A 56 -11.92 -4.90 -20.03
N PRO A 57 -10.57 -4.81 -19.98
CA PRO A 57 -9.78 -5.70 -19.16
C PRO A 57 -10.08 -5.49 -17.65
N GLU A 58 -9.99 -6.56 -16.88
CA GLU A 58 -10.19 -6.50 -15.42
C GLU A 58 -9.15 -5.59 -14.74
N PRO A 59 -9.54 -4.78 -13.74
CA PRO A 59 -8.61 -3.95 -13.01
C PRO A 59 -7.63 -4.81 -12.19
N PRO A 60 -6.34 -4.41 -12.11
CA PRO A 60 -5.34 -5.19 -11.40
C PRO A 60 -5.54 -5.10 -9.89
N LYS A 61 -5.25 -6.20 -9.19
CA LYS A 61 -5.26 -6.26 -7.73
C LYS A 61 -3.90 -5.84 -7.17
N PRO A 62 -3.85 -5.02 -6.10
CA PRO A 62 -2.60 -4.69 -5.43
C PRO A 62 -1.91 -5.93 -4.84
N VAL A 63 -0.59 -5.88 -4.74
CA VAL A 63 0.20 -6.92 -4.06
C VAL A 63 -0.24 -7.01 -2.58
N PRO A 64 -0.54 -8.20 -2.03
CA PRO A 64 -0.92 -8.36 -0.64
C PRO A 64 0.16 -7.82 0.30
N ARG A 65 -0.24 -6.93 1.22
CA ARG A 65 0.66 -6.28 2.18
C ARG A 65 0.53 -6.95 3.54
N PRO A 66 1.64 -7.23 4.25
CA PRO A 66 1.58 -7.70 5.62
C PRO A 66 0.83 -6.70 6.50
N GLY A 67 0.04 -7.20 7.46
CA GLY A 67 -0.80 -6.37 8.33
C GLY A 67 -2.02 -5.72 7.66
N SER A 68 -2.14 -5.80 6.34
CA SER A 68 -3.34 -5.37 5.61
C SER A 68 -4.27 -6.56 5.47
N ASN A 69 -5.48 -6.49 6.05
CA ASN A 69 -6.52 -7.52 5.88
C ASN A 69 -7.12 -7.49 4.45
N ALA A 70 -6.29 -7.35 3.42
CA ALA A 70 -6.72 -7.29 2.02
C ALA A 70 -7.07 -8.68 1.46
N ASP A 71 -6.65 -9.76 2.12
CA ASP A 71 -6.93 -11.15 1.71
C ASP A 71 -8.27 -11.70 2.25
N ALA A 72 -9.10 -10.89 2.90
CA ALA A 72 -10.37 -11.35 3.48
C ALA A 72 -11.59 -11.24 2.55
N ASP A 73 -11.48 -10.59 1.39
CA ASP A 73 -12.63 -10.47 0.47
C ASP A 73 -12.24 -10.81 -0.97
N GLY A 74 -12.35 -12.10 -1.29
CA GLY A 74 -12.48 -12.55 -2.66
C GLY A 74 -13.86 -12.18 -3.19
N GLY A 75 -14.03 -10.94 -3.65
CA GLY A 75 -15.25 -10.46 -4.27
C GLY A 75 -14.97 -9.15 -4.97
N GLY A 76 -14.92 -9.16 -6.30
CA GLY A 76 -14.76 -7.93 -7.05
C GLY A 76 -16.04 -7.13 -7.01
N GLU A 77 -16.06 -6.00 -6.31
CA GLU A 77 -17.03 -4.93 -6.53
C GLU A 77 -16.29 -3.61 -6.34
N GLY A 78 -16.07 -2.91 -7.44
CA GLY A 78 -15.64 -1.52 -7.43
C GLY A 78 -16.81 -0.66 -6.96
N GLU A 79 -17.03 -0.63 -5.64
CA GLU A 79 -17.86 0.38 -5.01
C GLU A 79 -16.91 1.31 -4.23
N GLY A 80 -16.96 2.60 -4.58
CA GLY A 80 -16.16 3.62 -3.94
C GLY A 80 -16.34 3.52 -2.44
N GLN A 81 -15.27 3.18 -1.74
CA GLN A 81 -15.25 3.24 -0.29
C GLN A 81 -15.36 4.71 0.11
N GLU A 82 -16.60 5.19 0.27
CA GLU A 82 -16.92 6.29 1.15
C GLU A 82 -16.30 5.91 2.49
N ARG A 83 -15.14 6.52 2.75
CA ARG A 83 -14.54 6.55 4.07
C ARG A 83 -15.52 7.34 4.93
N ASP A 84 -16.43 6.65 5.59
CA ASP A 84 -17.03 7.14 6.81
C ASP A 84 -15.94 7.11 7.88
N SER A 85 -14.99 8.05 7.75
CA SER A 85 -14.05 8.41 8.79
C SER A 85 -14.86 9.17 9.83
N ALA A 86 -15.40 8.41 10.79
CA ALA A 86 -15.90 8.95 12.03
C ALA A 86 -14.86 9.94 12.59
N GLU A 87 -15.33 11.15 12.83
CA GLU A 87 -14.58 12.30 13.32
C GLU A 87 -13.79 11.96 14.59
N GLU A 88 -12.46 11.92 14.51
CA GLU A 88 -11.59 12.21 15.66
C GLU A 88 -10.34 12.94 15.17
N GLY A 89 -10.32 14.26 15.42
CA GLY A 89 -9.11 15.08 15.37
C GLY A 89 -8.96 15.99 14.15
N ALA A 90 -9.74 17.07 14.09
CA ALA A 90 -9.41 18.25 13.31
C ALA A 90 -8.08 18.86 13.81
N GLY A 91 -6.96 18.36 13.30
CA GLY A 91 -5.62 18.91 13.52
C GLY A 91 -5.16 19.64 12.27
N GLU A 92 -5.44 20.94 12.21
CA GLU A 92 -4.77 21.96 11.40
C GLU A 92 -4.44 21.56 9.94
N ALA A 93 -5.31 21.91 8.99
CA ALA A 93 -4.97 21.87 7.57
C ALA A 93 -3.65 22.62 7.33
N VAL A 94 -2.62 21.91 6.86
CA VAL A 94 -1.28 22.46 6.64
C VAL A 94 -1.39 23.66 5.70
N SER A 95 -1.29 24.86 6.26
CA SER A 95 -1.44 26.09 5.50
C SER A 95 -0.18 26.38 4.67
N PRO A 96 -0.29 27.11 3.55
CA PRO A 96 0.89 27.51 2.76
C PRO A 96 1.95 28.26 3.58
N GLY A 97 1.52 29.00 4.62
CA GLY A 97 2.42 29.67 5.56
C GLY A 97 3.15 28.73 6.53
N ALA A 98 2.62 27.54 6.79
CA ALA A 98 3.30 26.51 7.59
C ALA A 98 4.42 25.84 6.77
N LEU A 99 4.20 25.60 5.47
CA LEU A 99 5.21 25.04 4.58
C LEU A 99 6.40 25.99 4.40
N ALA A 100 6.16 27.29 4.22
CA ALA A 100 7.23 28.28 4.07
C ALA A 100 8.12 28.41 5.31
N ARG A 101 7.58 28.17 6.52
CA ARG A 101 8.37 28.16 7.77
C ARG A 101 9.15 26.88 8.00
N PHE A 102 8.73 25.77 7.41
CA PHE A 102 9.41 24.49 7.54
C PHE A 102 10.64 24.40 6.61
N PHE A 103 10.56 25.01 5.42
CA PHE A 103 11.62 24.94 4.39
C PHE A 103 12.49 26.19 4.27
N GLY A 104 12.23 27.24 5.06
CA GLY A 104 13.07 28.44 5.15
C GLY A 104 14.06 28.34 6.29
#